data_AF-A0A917N8T8-F1
#
_entry.id   AF-A0A917N8T8-F1
#
_cell.length_a   1.000
_cell.length_b   1.000
_cell.length_c   1.000
_cell.angle_alpha   90.00
_cell.angle_beta   90.00
_cell.angle_gamma   90.00
#
_symmetry.space_group_name_H-M   'P 1'
#
loop_
_entity.id
_entity.type
_entity.pdbx_description
1 polymer ?
#
loop_
_entity_poly.entity_id
_entity_poly.type
_entity_poly.pdbx_seq_one_letter_code
_entity_poly.pdbx_strand_id
1 'polypeptide(L)'
;MNAILTNTITDLLLAICLFYFFVVSLIHRVKGNTKFTRFIVTFFFVTFALSLLSSVAHYLTESASKQSLEQLWLVIAFGIVYLNYCVIYAIKVPDLVRMLVIFISLLLLYLFTIHAEYMYIAISMLFIYILAALYSEKLTKVGFLAVVFSNVIWIVLREGANYELGYTLPPHYRYDNDVYHILLILSMFFIYRSIQQGDWSYP
;
A
#
# COMPACT_ATOMS: atom_id res chain seq x y z
N MET A 1 -5.72 23.81 11.14
CA MET A 1 -4.90 22.84 10.38
C MET A 1 -5.81 22.25 9.31
N ASN A 2 -5.50 22.39 8.03
CA ASN A 2 -6.35 21.84 6.95
C ASN A 2 -5.99 20.36 6.69
N ALA A 3 -6.88 19.59 6.05
CA ALA A 3 -6.66 18.16 5.83
C ALA A 3 -5.48 17.86 4.88
N ILE A 4 -5.10 18.80 4.02
CA ILE A 4 -3.92 18.65 3.16
C ILE A 4 -2.65 18.57 4.01
N LEU A 5 -2.48 19.51 4.95
CA LEU A 5 -1.31 19.54 5.82
C LEU A 5 -1.25 18.29 6.72
N THR A 6 -2.39 17.87 7.29
CA THR A 6 -2.41 16.65 8.11
C THR A 6 -2.08 15.42 7.29
N ASN A 7 -2.67 15.29 6.10
CA ASN A 7 -2.42 14.20 5.17
C ASN A 7 -0.92 14.10 4.81
N THR A 8 -0.27 15.23 4.51
CA THR A 8 1.18 15.26 4.26
C THR A 8 1.99 14.81 5.49
N ILE A 9 1.60 15.24 6.69
CA ILE A 9 2.28 14.84 7.94
C ILE A 9 2.12 13.34 8.21
N THR A 10 0.90 12.81 8.07
CA THR A 10 0.62 11.39 8.34
C THR A 10 1.26 10.47 7.30
N ASP A 11 1.31 10.88 6.03
CA ASP A 11 2.02 10.14 4.98
C ASP A 11 3.54 10.18 5.19
N LEU A 12 4.11 11.34 5.57
CA LEU A 12 5.53 11.43 5.93
C LEU A 12 5.88 10.54 7.12
N LEU A 13 5.02 10.49 8.14
CA LEU A 13 5.19 9.59 9.28
C LEU A 13 5.20 8.12 8.83
N LEU A 14 4.26 7.73 7.96
CA LEU A 14 4.22 6.41 7.36
C LEU A 14 5.51 6.11 6.59
N ALA A 15 5.98 7.04 5.74
CA ALA A 15 7.22 6.91 4.99
C ALA A 15 8.43 6.70 5.91
N ILE A 16 8.53 7.46 7.01
CA ILE A 16 9.61 7.30 8.01
C ILE A 16 9.54 5.92 8.67
N CYS A 17 8.35 5.46 9.06
CA CYS A 17 8.17 4.11 9.63
C CYS A 17 8.59 3.02 8.64
N LEU A 18 8.19 3.15 7.37
CA LEU A 18 8.54 2.21 6.31
C LEU A 18 10.05 2.22 6.02
N PHE A 19 10.68 3.40 6.01
CA PHE A 19 12.12 3.54 5.87
C PHE A 19 12.86 2.83 7.01
N TYR A 20 12.40 3.02 8.25
CA TYR A 20 12.95 2.31 9.41
C TYR A 20 12.83 0.79 9.23
N PHE A 21 11.66 0.27 8.87
CA PHE A 21 11.45 -1.16 8.64
C PHE A 21 12.31 -1.70 7.49
N PHE A 22 12.49 -0.92 6.42
CA PHE A 22 13.39 -1.25 5.32
C PHE A 22 14.84 -1.38 5.79
N VAL A 23 15.37 -0.35 6.46
CA VAL A 23 16.77 -0.33 6.94
C VAL A 23 17.03 -1.50 7.89
N VAL A 24 16.14 -1.74 8.85
CA VAL A 24 16.32 -2.84 9.82
C VAL A 24 16.22 -4.20 9.14
N SER A 25 15.26 -4.38 8.21
CA SER A 25 15.14 -5.61 7.43
C SER A 25 16.38 -5.87 6.57
N LEU A 26 16.93 -4.83 5.94
CA LEU A 26 18.15 -4.90 5.14
C LEU A 26 19.35 -5.31 6.01
N ILE A 27 19.52 -4.68 7.19
CA ILE A 27 20.58 -5.04 8.13
C ILE A 27 20.47 -6.50 8.56
N HIS A 28 19.27 -6.97 8.91
CA HIS A 28 19.06 -8.37 9.28
C HIS A 28 19.41 -9.33 8.13
N ARG A 29 19.04 -8.99 6.90
CA ARG A 29 19.39 -9.79 5.72
C ARG A 29 20.89 -9.83 5.47
N VAL A 30 21.58 -8.68 5.51
CA VAL A 30 23.05 -8.60 5.34
C VAL A 30 23.78 -9.42 6.41
N LYS A 31 23.24 -9.47 7.63
CA LYS A 31 23.74 -10.33 8.73
C LYS A 31 23.40 -11.82 8.56
N GLY A 32 22.78 -12.23 7.45
CA GLY A 32 22.47 -13.63 7.16
C GLY A 32 21.19 -14.18 7.80
N ASN A 33 20.33 -13.32 8.38
CA ASN A 33 19.06 -13.79 8.93
C ASN A 33 18.12 -14.26 7.80
N THR A 34 17.81 -15.55 7.79
CA THR A 34 17.00 -16.19 6.74
C THR A 34 15.53 -15.75 6.77
N LYS A 35 15.03 -15.27 7.93
CA LYS A 35 13.66 -14.73 8.05
C LYS A 35 13.40 -13.49 7.19
N PHE A 36 14.45 -12.73 6.88
CA PHE A 36 14.36 -11.50 6.10
C PHE A 36 14.91 -11.74 4.70
N THR A 37 14.10 -12.20 3.74
CA THR A 37 14.63 -12.36 2.38
C THR A 37 14.59 -11.10 1.55
N ARG A 38 15.17 -11.21 0.35
CA ARG A 38 15.15 -10.18 -0.68
C ARG A 38 13.74 -9.68 -0.94
N PHE A 39 12.72 -10.54 -1.01
CA PHE A 39 11.35 -10.09 -1.28
C PHE A 39 10.73 -9.27 -0.16
N ILE A 40 11.01 -9.58 1.11
CA ILE A 40 10.58 -8.72 2.24
C ILE A 40 11.32 -7.40 2.26
N VAL A 41 12.63 -7.42 2.03
CA VAL A 41 13.42 -6.19 1.99
C VAL A 41 12.93 -5.30 0.84
N THR A 42 12.68 -5.89 -0.33
CA THR A 42 12.08 -5.21 -1.48
C THR A 42 10.66 -4.72 -1.18
N PHE A 43 9.83 -5.52 -0.49
CA PHE A 43 8.50 -5.10 -0.05
C PHE A 43 8.57 -3.80 0.76
N PHE A 44 9.37 -3.74 1.82
CA PHE A 44 9.49 -2.52 2.61
C PHE A 44 10.08 -1.35 1.82
N PHE A 45 11.07 -1.61 0.96
CA PHE A 45 11.64 -0.58 0.09
C PHE A 45 10.62 0.01 -0.87
N VAL A 46 9.85 -0.84 -1.56
CA VAL A 46 8.84 -0.42 -2.54
C VAL A 46 7.71 0.32 -1.84
N THR A 47 7.20 -0.19 -0.71
CA THR A 47 6.15 0.51 0.06
C THR A 47 6.65 1.89 0.54
N PHE A 48 7.90 1.97 1.01
CA PHE A 48 8.54 3.26 1.35
C PHE A 48 8.59 4.22 0.15
N ALA A 49 9.11 3.76 -0.99
CA ALA A 49 9.23 4.58 -2.20
C ALA A 49 7.86 5.06 -2.70
N LEU A 50 6.84 4.20 -2.65
CA LEU A 50 5.47 4.54 -3.02
C LEU A 50 4.85 5.58 -2.08
N SER A 51 5.03 5.45 -0.77
CA SER A 51 4.56 6.46 0.20
C SER A 51 5.26 7.80 -0.01
N LEU A 52 6.58 7.81 -0.26
CA LEU A 52 7.28 9.05 -0.58
C LEU A 52 6.79 9.69 -1.90
N LEU A 53 6.57 8.90 -2.96
CA LEU A 53 6.01 9.40 -4.22
C LEU A 53 4.58 9.92 -4.06
N SER A 54 3.76 9.27 -3.23
CA SER A 54 2.40 9.71 -2.87
C SER A 54 2.43 11.07 -2.16
N SER A 55 3.33 11.23 -1.18
CA SER A 55 3.53 12.51 -0.47
C SER A 55 3.90 13.63 -1.43
N VAL A 56 4.82 13.35 -2.37
CA VAL A 56 5.23 14.29 -3.41
C VAL A 56 4.06 14.61 -4.34
N ALA A 57 3.27 13.62 -4.77
CA ALA A 57 2.10 13.84 -5.62
C ALA A 57 1.06 14.75 -4.94
N HIS A 58 0.79 14.53 -3.66
CA HIS A 58 -0.11 15.36 -2.87
C HIS A 58 0.41 16.79 -2.71
N TYR A 59 1.69 16.96 -2.40
CA TYR A 59 2.30 18.30 -2.27
C TYR A 59 2.28 19.08 -3.59
N LEU A 60 2.53 18.40 -4.71
CA LEU A 60 2.56 19.02 -6.04
C LEU A 60 1.18 19.27 -6.64
N THR A 61 0.09 18.82 -6.00
CA THR A 61 -1.27 18.88 -6.57
C THR A 61 -1.69 20.32 -6.92
N GLU A 62 -1.24 21.33 -6.16
CA GLU A 62 -1.58 22.74 -6.39
C GLU A 62 -0.62 23.46 -7.37
N SER A 63 0.57 22.92 -7.62
CA SER A 63 1.65 23.64 -8.31
C SER A 63 2.15 22.99 -9.60
N ALA A 64 1.89 21.70 -9.80
CA ALA A 64 2.31 20.96 -10.98
C ALA A 64 1.24 20.97 -12.09
N SER A 65 1.70 20.79 -13.34
CA SER A 65 0.78 20.58 -14.45
C SER A 65 -0.02 19.28 -14.27
N LYS A 66 -1.26 19.27 -14.76
CA LYS A 66 -2.13 18.08 -14.72
C LYS A 66 -1.45 16.85 -15.34
N GLN A 67 -0.77 17.03 -16.46
CA GLN A 67 -0.04 15.96 -17.16
C GLN A 67 1.10 15.37 -16.31
N SER A 68 1.87 16.21 -15.61
CA SER A 68 2.95 15.74 -14.74
C SER A 68 2.41 14.92 -13.55
N LEU A 69 1.28 15.35 -12.97
CA LEU A 69 0.62 14.62 -11.90
C LEU A 69 0.08 13.27 -12.40
N GLU A 70 -0.57 13.23 -13.56
CA GLU A 70 -1.06 11.98 -14.18
C GLU A 70 0.08 10.97 -14.41
N GLN A 71 1.23 11.42 -14.90
CA GLN A 71 2.41 10.56 -15.07
C GLN A 71 2.94 10.03 -13.74
N LEU A 72 2.98 10.86 -12.70
CA LEU A 72 3.43 10.45 -11.37
C LEU A 72 2.49 9.39 -10.78
N TRP A 73 1.18 9.58 -10.88
CA TRP A 73 0.19 8.60 -10.44
C TRP A 73 0.25 7.30 -11.23
N LEU A 74 0.57 7.36 -12.52
CA LEU A 74 0.83 6.16 -13.33
C LEU A 74 2.04 5.38 -12.80
N VAL A 75 3.14 6.06 -12.49
CA VAL A 75 4.33 5.44 -11.89
C VAL A 75 4.00 4.78 -10.55
N ILE A 76 3.24 5.47 -9.69
CA ILE A 76 2.76 4.93 -8.41
C ILE A 76 1.94 3.66 -8.66
N ALA A 77 1.01 3.68 -9.62
CA ALA A 77 0.16 2.54 -9.93
C ALA A 77 0.96 1.33 -10.44
N PHE A 78 1.96 1.53 -11.31
CA PHE A 78 2.90 0.46 -11.70
C PHE A 78 3.69 -0.08 -10.51
N GLY A 79 4.14 0.80 -9.62
CA GLY A 79 4.85 0.37 -8.41
C GLY A 79 3.95 -0.44 -7.46
N ILE A 80 2.65 -0.15 -7.39
CA ILE A 80 1.67 -0.96 -6.65
C ILE A 80 1.51 -2.35 -7.27
N VAL A 81 1.47 -2.46 -8.61
CA VAL A 81 1.46 -3.78 -9.28
C VAL A 81 2.72 -4.58 -8.94
N TYR A 82 3.88 -3.93 -8.92
CA TYR A 82 5.12 -4.59 -8.50
C TYR A 82 5.11 -4.99 -7.02
N LEU A 83 4.58 -4.14 -6.14
CA LEU A 83 4.41 -4.45 -4.72
C LEU A 83 3.53 -5.69 -4.53
N ASN A 84 2.40 -5.75 -5.23
CA ASN A 84 1.47 -6.88 -5.21
C ASN A 84 2.17 -8.18 -5.63
N TYR A 85 2.98 -8.12 -6.69
CA TYR A 85 3.83 -9.23 -7.11
C TYR A 85 4.78 -9.68 -6.00
N CYS A 86 5.51 -8.74 -5.36
CA CYS A 86 6.43 -9.06 -4.26
C CYS A 86 5.72 -9.74 -3.08
N VAL A 87 4.54 -9.26 -2.69
CA VAL A 87 3.73 -9.83 -1.59
C VAL A 87 3.37 -11.28 -1.89
N ILE A 88 2.79 -11.55 -3.06
CA ILE A 88 2.32 -12.90 -3.41
C ILE A 88 3.49 -13.88 -3.61
N TYR A 89 4.62 -13.42 -4.16
CA TYR A 89 5.83 -14.24 -4.23
C TYR A 89 6.38 -14.57 -2.84
N ALA A 90 6.39 -13.60 -1.94
CA ALA A 90 6.88 -13.81 -0.58
C ALA A 90 6.01 -14.77 0.25
N ILE A 91 4.72 -14.94 -0.06
CA ILE A 91 3.77 -15.80 0.68
C ILE A 91 3.69 -17.23 0.09
N LYS A 92 4.47 -17.55 -0.95
CA LYS A 92 4.49 -18.87 -1.63
C LYS A 92 3.14 -19.34 -2.18
N VAL A 93 2.31 -18.42 -2.65
CA VAL A 93 1.03 -18.76 -3.28
C VAL A 93 1.28 -19.61 -4.56
N PRO A 94 0.41 -20.56 -4.96
CA PRO A 94 0.60 -21.37 -6.18
C PRO A 94 0.79 -20.54 -7.46
N ASP A 95 1.57 -21.05 -8.42
CA ASP A 95 1.94 -20.31 -9.63
C ASP A 95 0.74 -19.87 -10.48
N LEU A 96 -0.32 -20.68 -10.56
CA LEU A 96 -1.57 -20.31 -11.21
C LEU A 96 -2.16 -19.02 -10.62
N VAL A 97 -2.17 -18.93 -9.29
CA VAL A 97 -2.70 -17.77 -8.58
C VAL A 97 -1.76 -16.57 -8.74
N ARG A 98 -0.44 -16.77 -8.77
CA ARG A 98 0.54 -15.69 -9.07
C ARG A 98 0.26 -15.07 -10.44
N MET A 99 0.06 -15.89 -11.47
CA MET A 99 -0.26 -15.41 -12.80
C MET A 99 -1.59 -14.66 -12.83
N LEU A 100 -2.61 -15.20 -12.16
CA LEU A 100 -3.92 -14.54 -12.04
C LEU A 100 -3.82 -13.17 -11.34
N VAL A 101 -3.02 -13.08 -10.28
CA VAL A 101 -2.76 -11.83 -9.54
C VAL A 101 -2.15 -10.77 -10.44
N ILE A 102 -1.12 -11.12 -11.21
CA ILE A 102 -0.46 -10.20 -12.13
C ILE A 102 -1.45 -9.77 -13.20
N PHE A 103 -2.18 -10.71 -13.78
CA PHE A 103 -3.19 -10.44 -14.81
C PHE A 103 -4.28 -9.47 -14.30
N ILE A 104 -4.87 -9.74 -13.13
CA ILE A 104 -5.88 -8.87 -12.52
C ILE A 104 -5.28 -7.49 -12.18
N SER A 105 -4.07 -7.44 -11.65
CA SER A 105 -3.40 -6.18 -11.30
C SER A 105 -3.14 -5.32 -12.54
N LEU A 106 -2.72 -5.94 -13.66
CA LEU A 106 -2.52 -5.25 -14.94
C LEU A 106 -3.84 -4.83 -15.59
N LEU A 107 -4.89 -5.65 -15.51
CA LEU A 107 -6.23 -5.30 -15.99
C LEU A 107 -6.77 -4.07 -15.24
N LEU A 108 -6.66 -4.06 -13.91
CA LEU A 108 -7.10 -2.93 -13.09
C LEU A 108 -6.24 -1.69 -13.31
N LEU A 109 -4.93 -1.85 -13.55
CA LEU A 109 -4.07 -0.76 -13.97
C LEU A 109 -4.51 -0.18 -15.33
N TYR A 110 -4.85 -1.04 -16.30
CA TYR A 110 -5.36 -0.60 -17.59
C TYR A 110 -6.68 0.17 -17.44
N LEU A 111 -7.62 -0.31 -16.62
CA LEU A 111 -8.86 0.41 -16.34
C LEU A 111 -8.60 1.77 -15.65
N PHE A 112 -7.64 1.82 -14.73
CA PHE A 112 -7.18 3.09 -14.14
C PHE A 112 -6.67 4.06 -15.22
N THR A 113 -5.90 3.60 -16.22
CA THR A 113 -5.40 4.49 -17.28
C THR A 113 -6.49 5.06 -18.18
N ILE A 114 -7.62 4.37 -18.35
CA ILE A 114 -8.73 4.82 -19.21
C ILE A 114 -9.69 5.73 -18.46
N HIS A 115 -10.02 5.37 -17.21
CA HIS A 115 -11.06 6.03 -16.45
C HIS A 115 -10.53 7.05 -15.43
N ALA A 116 -9.21 7.04 -15.16
CA ALA A 116 -8.56 7.87 -14.15
C ALA A 116 -9.14 7.71 -12.73
N GLU A 117 -9.69 6.53 -12.42
CA GLU A 117 -10.30 6.22 -11.14
C GLU A 117 -9.39 5.38 -10.25
N TYR A 118 -8.91 5.97 -9.14
CA TYR A 118 -8.05 5.28 -8.16
C TYR A 118 -8.70 4.05 -7.53
N MET A 119 -10.03 3.93 -7.61
CA MET A 119 -10.77 2.79 -7.09
C MET A 119 -10.30 1.46 -7.69
N TYR A 120 -9.93 1.44 -8.98
CA TYR A 120 -9.40 0.21 -9.61
C TYR A 120 -8.09 -0.26 -8.94
N ILE A 121 -7.22 0.67 -8.55
CA ILE A 121 -5.97 0.35 -7.84
C ILE A 121 -6.27 -0.11 -6.40
N ALA A 122 -7.21 0.54 -5.72
CA ALA A 122 -7.63 0.14 -4.37
C ALA A 122 -8.24 -1.27 -4.36
N ILE A 123 -9.10 -1.59 -5.32
CA ILE A 123 -9.68 -2.93 -5.51
C ILE A 123 -8.58 -3.97 -5.78
N SER A 124 -7.59 -3.61 -6.60
CA SER A 124 -6.43 -4.46 -6.86
C SER A 124 -5.70 -4.79 -5.56
N MET A 125 -5.37 -3.77 -4.75
CA MET A 125 -4.74 -3.99 -3.45
C MET A 125 -5.60 -4.85 -2.52
N LEU A 126 -6.90 -4.57 -2.40
CA LEU A 126 -7.81 -5.36 -1.57
C LEU A 126 -7.78 -6.85 -1.95
N PHE A 127 -7.94 -7.15 -3.24
CA PHE A 127 -7.90 -8.52 -3.73
C PHE A 127 -6.58 -9.23 -3.35
N ILE A 128 -5.45 -8.56 -3.54
CA ILE A 128 -4.12 -9.12 -3.24
C ILE A 128 -3.90 -9.30 -1.74
N TYR A 129 -4.26 -8.33 -0.91
CA TYR A 129 -4.07 -8.45 0.53
C TYR A 129 -5.07 -9.43 1.18
N ILE A 130 -6.26 -9.62 0.61
CA ILE A 130 -7.16 -10.71 1.00
C ILE A 130 -6.52 -12.06 0.68
N LEU A 131 -5.99 -12.25 -0.54
CA LEU A 131 -5.25 -13.47 -0.88
C LEU A 131 -4.05 -13.68 0.05
N ALA A 132 -3.25 -12.64 0.28
CA ALA A 132 -2.12 -12.68 1.19
C ALA A 132 -2.54 -13.15 2.59
N ALA A 133 -3.66 -12.63 3.11
CA ALA A 133 -4.21 -13.05 4.40
C ALA A 133 -4.69 -14.51 4.39
N LEU A 134 -5.36 -14.96 3.32
CA LEU A 134 -5.84 -16.34 3.20
C LEU A 134 -4.70 -17.36 3.18
N TYR A 135 -3.59 -17.04 2.52
CA TYR A 135 -2.42 -17.91 2.39
C TYR A 135 -1.37 -17.72 3.50
N SER A 136 -1.61 -16.83 4.45
CA SER A 136 -0.73 -16.61 5.60
C SER A 136 -1.32 -17.20 6.88
N GLU A 137 -0.49 -17.39 7.90
CA GLU A 137 -0.92 -17.85 9.23
C GLU A 137 -0.55 -16.83 10.31
N LYS A 138 -1.08 -17.05 11.53
CA LYS A 138 -0.68 -16.35 12.76
C LYS A 138 -0.67 -14.82 12.60
N LEU A 139 0.38 -14.15 13.08
CA LEU A 139 0.47 -12.70 13.08
C LEU A 139 0.59 -12.11 11.67
N THR A 140 1.13 -12.87 10.70
CA THR A 140 1.22 -12.45 9.30
C THR A 140 -0.17 -12.30 8.68
N LYS A 141 -1.09 -13.23 8.96
CA LYS A 141 -2.50 -13.12 8.58
C LYS A 141 -3.15 -11.86 9.18
N VAL A 142 -2.93 -11.61 10.47
CA VAL A 142 -3.49 -10.42 11.15
C VAL A 142 -2.94 -9.13 10.51
N GLY A 143 -1.66 -9.08 10.19
CA GLY A 143 -1.03 -7.94 9.51
C GLY A 143 -1.67 -7.66 8.14
N PHE A 144 -1.88 -8.67 7.31
CA PHE A 144 -2.54 -8.48 6.01
C PHE A 144 -4.01 -8.14 6.12
N LEU A 145 -4.75 -8.75 7.06
CA LEU A 145 -6.13 -8.35 7.33
C LEU A 145 -6.21 -6.90 7.80
N ALA A 146 -5.26 -6.42 8.61
CA ALA A 146 -5.20 -5.02 9.00
C ALA A 146 -5.00 -4.09 7.78
N VAL A 147 -4.18 -4.47 6.80
CA VAL A 147 -4.06 -3.72 5.54
C VAL A 147 -5.39 -3.68 4.78
N VAL A 148 -6.09 -4.83 4.70
CA VAL A 148 -7.43 -4.91 4.09
C VAL A 148 -8.41 -3.98 4.80
N PHE A 149 -8.48 -4.04 6.13
CA PHE A 149 -9.35 -3.17 6.93
C PHE A 149 -9.03 -1.70 6.73
N SER A 150 -7.74 -1.33 6.65
CA SER A 150 -7.31 0.05 6.39
C SER A 150 -7.87 0.55 5.05
N ASN A 151 -7.75 -0.25 3.98
CA ASN A 151 -8.27 0.07 2.65
C ASN A 151 -9.80 0.14 2.63
N VAL A 152 -10.50 -0.80 3.28
CA VAL A 152 -11.97 -0.77 3.37
C VAL A 152 -12.45 0.48 4.11
N ILE A 153 -11.83 0.81 5.24
CA ILE A 153 -12.17 2.03 6.01
C ILE A 153 -11.97 3.27 5.13
N TRP A 154 -10.85 3.35 4.41
CA TRP A 154 -10.60 4.46 3.49
C TRP A 154 -11.68 4.58 2.41
N ILE A 155 -12.03 3.48 1.74
CA ILE A 155 -13.10 3.47 0.71
C ILE A 155 -14.43 3.91 1.32
N VAL A 156 -14.81 3.34 2.47
CA VAL A 156 -16.10 3.65 3.11
C VAL A 156 -16.16 5.12 3.53
N LEU A 157 -15.08 5.67 4.09
CA LEU A 157 -15.03 7.09 4.44
C LEU A 157 -15.08 7.98 3.20
N ARG A 158 -14.35 7.63 2.13
CA ARG A 158 -14.30 8.38 0.87
C ARG A 158 -15.67 8.38 0.18
N GLU A 159 -16.18 7.20 -0.14
CA GLU A 159 -17.39 7.05 -0.94
C GLU A 159 -18.65 7.28 -0.11
N GLY A 160 -18.66 6.90 1.16
CA GLY A 160 -19.76 7.19 2.08
C GLY A 160 -19.96 8.68 2.26
N ALA A 161 -18.89 9.46 2.45
CA ALA A 161 -19.02 10.92 2.54
C ALA A 161 -19.54 11.54 1.23
N ASN A 162 -19.05 11.07 0.07
CA ASN A 162 -19.52 11.57 -1.22
C ASN A 162 -21.00 11.23 -1.45
N TYR A 163 -21.43 10.02 -1.08
CA TYR A 163 -22.81 9.57 -1.19
C TYR A 163 -23.76 10.40 -0.31
N GLU A 164 -23.43 10.57 0.96
CA GLU A 164 -24.24 11.32 1.92
C GLU A 164 -24.35 12.81 1.56
N LEU A 165 -23.27 13.40 1.03
CA LEU A 165 -23.23 14.81 0.66
C LEU A 165 -23.76 15.09 -0.76
N GLY A 166 -23.81 14.07 -1.63
CA GLY A 166 -24.20 14.20 -3.04
C GLY A 166 -23.16 14.90 -3.92
N TYR A 167 -21.96 15.17 -3.41
CA TYR A 167 -20.85 15.76 -4.15
C TYR A 167 -19.50 15.28 -3.59
N THR A 168 -18.45 15.39 -4.40
CA THR A 168 -17.11 15.01 -3.96
C THR A 168 -16.55 16.03 -2.97
N LEU A 169 -16.28 15.61 -1.73
CA LEU A 169 -15.77 16.50 -0.68
C LEU A 169 -14.48 17.21 -1.16
N PRO A 170 -14.22 18.50 -0.90
CA PRO A 170 -12.97 19.14 -1.31
C PRO A 170 -11.76 18.60 -0.54
N PRO A 171 -10.55 18.48 -1.15
CA PRO A 171 -9.36 17.91 -0.51
C PRO A 171 -9.02 18.49 0.88
N HIS A 172 -9.29 19.78 1.12
CA HIS A 172 -9.02 20.44 2.41
C HIS A 172 -9.80 19.91 3.61
N TYR A 173 -10.87 19.13 3.38
CA TYR A 173 -11.72 18.54 4.43
C TYR A 173 -11.65 17.01 4.48
N ARG A 174 -10.76 16.39 3.69
CA ARG A 174 -10.65 14.94 3.52
C ARG A 174 -9.66 14.32 4.51
N TYR A 175 -10.15 13.95 5.69
CA TYR A 175 -9.35 13.26 6.72
C TYR A 175 -9.31 11.73 6.57
N ASP A 176 -9.98 11.17 5.55
CA ASP A 176 -9.96 9.74 5.26
C ASP A 176 -8.54 9.20 5.02
N ASN A 177 -7.68 9.99 4.37
CA ASN A 177 -6.28 9.63 4.14
C ASN A 177 -5.46 9.57 5.45
N ASP A 178 -5.70 10.48 6.40
CA ASP A 178 -5.02 10.47 7.70
C ASP A 178 -5.31 9.20 8.49
N VAL A 179 -6.60 8.83 8.57
CA VAL A 179 -7.05 7.59 9.21
C VAL A 179 -6.43 6.39 8.52
N TYR A 180 -6.45 6.38 7.18
CA TYR A 180 -5.82 5.34 6.37
C TYR A 180 -4.32 5.17 6.69
N HIS A 181 -3.54 6.27 6.72
CA HIS A 181 -2.11 6.22 7.01
C HIS A 181 -1.81 5.68 8.40
N ILE A 182 -2.56 6.12 9.42
CA ILE A 182 -2.38 5.63 10.79
C ILE A 182 -2.66 4.12 10.86
N LEU A 183 -3.73 3.65 10.22
CA LEU A 183 -4.05 2.23 10.17
C LEU A 183 -2.99 1.42 9.39
N LEU A 184 -2.45 1.99 8.31
CA LEU A 184 -1.31 1.38 7.59
C LEU A 184 -0.06 1.27 8.45
N ILE A 185 0.28 2.27 9.27
CA ILE A 185 1.42 2.20 10.19
C ILE A 185 1.25 1.00 11.14
N LEU A 186 0.07 0.85 11.73
CA LEU A 186 -0.25 -0.27 12.62
C LEU A 186 -0.18 -1.62 11.87
N SER A 187 -0.69 -1.67 10.65
CA SER A 187 -0.65 -2.86 9.80
C SER A 187 0.78 -3.28 9.47
N MET A 188 1.63 -2.32 9.08
CA MET A 188 3.04 -2.55 8.79
C MET A 188 3.83 -2.99 10.03
N PHE A 189 3.48 -2.47 11.21
CA PHE A 189 4.05 -2.93 12.47
C PHE A 189 3.72 -4.41 12.74
N PHE A 190 2.47 -4.83 12.56
CA PHE A 190 2.08 -6.24 12.70
C PHE A 190 2.80 -7.14 11.70
N ILE A 191 2.88 -6.72 10.43
CA ILE A 191 3.63 -7.43 9.39
C ILE A 191 5.10 -7.58 9.81
N TYR A 192 5.76 -6.48 10.19
CA TYR A 192 7.16 -6.50 10.63
C TYR A 192 7.38 -7.44 11.83
N ARG A 193 6.52 -7.36 12.85
CA ARG A 193 6.61 -8.26 14.03
C ARG A 193 6.43 -9.72 13.65
N SER A 194 5.54 -10.03 12.71
CA SER A 194 5.34 -11.40 12.23
C SER A 194 6.60 -11.96 11.56
N ILE A 195 7.35 -11.12 10.83
CA ILE A 195 8.62 -11.50 10.20
C ILE A 195 9.68 -11.78 11.26
N GLN A 196 9.78 -10.95 12.30
CA GLN A 196 10.72 -11.18 13.41
C GLN A 196 10.44 -12.52 14.11
N GLN A 197 9.17 -12.86 14.31
CA GLN A 197 8.74 -14.13 14.88
C GLN A 197 9.02 -15.31 13.95
N GLY A 198 9.03 -15.07 12.63
CA GLY A 198 9.21 -16.11 11.60
C GLY A 198 7.88 -16.73 11.19
N ASP A 199 6.77 -16.05 11.44
CA ASP A 199 5.43 -16.47 11.05
C ASP A 199 5.18 -16.32 9.55
N TRP A 200 5.93 -15.41 8.90
CA TRP A 200 5.92 -15.32 7.45
C TRP A 200 6.76 -16.46 6.87
N SER A 201 6.06 -17.48 6.37
CA SER A 201 6.65 -18.70 5.82
C SER A 201 7.58 -18.41 4.63
N TYR A 202 8.86 -18.81 4.78
CA TYR A 202 9.90 -18.59 3.78
C TYR A 202 10.34 -19.86 3.05
N PRO A 203 10.77 -19.80 1.77
CA PRO A 203 11.84 -20.66 1.32
C PRO A 203 13.17 -20.16 1.86
#